data_AF-A0A937BJV4-F1
#
_entry.id   AF-A0A937BJV4-F1
#
_cell.length_a   1.000
_cell.length_b   1.000
_cell.length_c   1.000
_cell.angle_alpha   90.00
_cell.angle_beta   90.00
_cell.angle_gamma   90.00
#
_symmetry.space_group_name_H-M   'P 1'
#
loop_
_entity.id
_entity.type
_entity.pdbx_description
1 polymer ?
#
loop_
_entity_poly.entity_id
_entity_poly.type
_entity_poly.pdbx_seq_one_letter_code
_entity_poly.pdbx_strand_id
1 'polypeptide(L)'
;MSFTLWQVALIPSPRPRLFILLGWLTLFAFALEVVGAYTTREGVNNSVLYNSYAVVELLFVLIMMRECQPRWSLIIGIGGGCGLGALIWAHSMYDGRSFMLIEGIVGSAMVITGLILAHLLRLARITERPLQRMPEFWLWLGFLVYFGGLPPVVGVIRYVFERDAILSNQLWSIPSFLCVLRYILTAYASNLQARLTHGQQ
;
A
#
# COMPACT_ATOMS: atom_id res chain seq x y z
N MET A 1 -0.98 19.75 -20.11
CA MET A 1 0.38 19.44 -19.63
C MET A 1 0.67 17.98 -19.91
N SER A 2 1.45 17.70 -20.96
CA SER A 2 1.77 16.33 -21.39
C SER A 2 2.95 15.81 -20.56
N PHE A 3 2.67 15.06 -19.50
CA PHE A 3 3.70 14.37 -18.73
C PHE A 3 4.20 13.17 -19.56
N THR A 4 5.21 13.37 -20.40
CA THR A 4 5.83 12.29 -21.15
C THR A 4 6.64 11.40 -20.19
N LEU A 5 6.45 10.08 -20.27
CA LEU A 5 7.24 9.05 -19.56
C LEU A 5 8.75 9.28 -19.64
N TRP A 6 9.20 9.99 -20.68
CA TRP A 6 10.59 10.40 -20.87
C TRP A 6 11.17 11.29 -19.76
N GLN A 7 10.35 12.14 -19.11
CA GLN A 7 10.82 12.98 -18.00
C GLN A 7 11.14 12.16 -16.74
N VAL A 8 10.56 10.96 -16.59
CA VAL A 8 10.85 10.04 -15.47
C VAL A 8 12.24 9.38 -15.62
N ALA A 9 12.70 9.22 -16.87
CA ALA A 9 14.01 8.67 -17.19
C ALA A 9 15.16 9.69 -16.95
N LEU A 10 14.86 10.99 -16.91
CA LEU A 10 15.84 12.06 -16.73
C LEU A 10 16.21 12.35 -15.25
N ILE A 11 15.61 11.63 -14.29
CA ILE A 11 15.92 11.84 -12.87
C ILE A 11 17.27 11.15 -12.55
N PRO A 12 18.31 11.89 -12.15
CA PRO A 12 19.66 11.36 -11.97
C PRO A 12 19.77 10.34 -10.83
N SER A 13 20.64 9.35 -11.01
CA SER A 13 21.09 8.40 -9.99
C SER A 13 22.13 9.04 -9.04
N PRO A 14 22.20 8.64 -7.75
CA PRO A 14 21.55 7.48 -7.12
C PRO A 14 20.24 7.83 -6.39
N ARG A 15 19.16 7.07 -6.66
CA ARG A 15 17.93 7.14 -5.86
C ARG A 15 18.07 6.24 -4.62
N PRO A 16 17.52 6.64 -3.46
CA PRO A 16 17.42 5.73 -2.31
C PRO A 16 16.65 4.47 -2.73
N ARG A 17 17.13 3.28 -2.32
CA ARG A 17 16.52 1.98 -2.65
C ARG A 17 15.01 1.92 -2.38
N LEU A 18 14.56 2.61 -1.33
CA LEU A 18 13.15 2.78 -0.95
C LEU A 18 12.28 3.23 -2.13
N PHE A 19 12.69 4.26 -2.88
CA PHE A 19 11.90 4.80 -4.00
C PHE A 19 11.95 3.90 -5.24
N ILE A 20 13.00 3.08 -5.38
CA ILE A 20 13.07 2.05 -6.43
C ILE A 20 12.04 0.95 -6.14
N LEU A 21 12.00 0.45 -4.91
CA LEU A 21 11.01 -0.53 -4.46
C LEU A 21 9.58 -0.03 -4.64
N LEU A 22 9.34 1.24 -4.29
CA LEU A 22 8.05 1.89 -4.48
C LEU A 22 7.65 2.00 -5.96
N GLY A 23 8.60 2.31 -6.84
CA GLY A 23 8.39 2.31 -8.28
C GLY A 23 7.97 0.93 -8.80
N TRP A 24 8.65 -0.13 -8.35
CA TRP A 24 8.26 -1.51 -8.68
C TRP A 24 6.87 -1.87 -8.16
N LEU A 25 6.56 -1.55 -6.90
CA LEU A 25 5.23 -1.79 -6.34
C LEU A 25 4.14 -1.08 -7.16
N THR A 26 4.38 0.17 -7.55
CA THR A 26 3.45 0.96 -8.37
C THR A 26 3.27 0.35 -9.77
N LEU A 27 4.36 -0.15 -10.37
CA LEU A 27 4.29 -0.83 -11.66
C LEU A 27 3.49 -2.14 -11.57
N PHE A 28 3.70 -2.94 -10.52
CA PHE A 28 2.91 -4.15 -10.28
C PHE A 28 1.43 -3.83 -10.08
N ALA A 29 1.11 -2.80 -9.29
CA ALA A 29 -0.26 -2.35 -9.08
C ALA A 29 -0.92 -1.92 -10.40
N PHE A 30 -0.20 -1.14 -11.22
CA PHE A 30 -0.70 -0.70 -12.52
C PHE A 30 -0.96 -1.88 -13.46
N ALA A 31 -0.01 -2.82 -13.56
CA ALA A 31 -0.16 -4.02 -14.37
C ALA A 31 -1.37 -4.85 -13.90
N LEU A 32 -1.54 -4.98 -12.58
CA LEU A 32 -2.69 -5.67 -12.01
C LEU A 32 -4.00 -4.99 -12.35
N GLU A 33 -4.11 -3.66 -12.25
CA GLU A 33 -5.34 -2.94 -12.60
C GLU A 33 -5.68 -3.08 -14.08
N VAL A 34 -4.68 -3.07 -14.97
CA VAL A 34 -4.89 -3.30 -16.41
C VAL A 34 -5.42 -4.71 -16.66
N VAL A 35 -4.81 -5.73 -16.05
CA VAL A 35 -5.24 -7.13 -16.19
C VAL A 35 -6.61 -7.34 -15.52
N GLY A 36 -6.83 -6.74 -14.35
CA GLY A 36 -8.08 -6.77 -13.60
C GLY A 36 -9.23 -6.17 -14.41
N ALA A 37 -9.02 -5.00 -15.02
CA ALA A 37 -10.01 -4.37 -15.89
C ALA A 37 -10.33 -5.23 -17.14
N TYR A 38 -9.32 -5.87 -17.73
CA TYR A 38 -9.51 -6.78 -18.86
C TYR A 38 -10.33 -8.02 -18.46
N THR A 39 -9.92 -8.72 -17.39
CA THR A 39 -10.61 -9.92 -16.89
C THR A 39 -12.05 -9.65 -16.45
N THR A 40 -12.32 -8.50 -15.81
CA THR A 40 -13.68 -8.07 -15.45
C THR A 40 -14.57 -7.90 -16.68
N ARG A 41 -14.05 -7.37 -17.79
CA ARG A 41 -14.82 -7.23 -19.05
C ARG A 41 -15.21 -8.58 -19.64
N GLU A 42 -14.33 -9.57 -19.53
CA GLU A 42 -14.55 -10.94 -19.99
C GLU A 42 -15.39 -11.79 -19.02
N GLY A 43 -15.84 -11.21 -17.89
CA GLY A 43 -16.59 -11.94 -16.86
C GLY A 43 -15.77 -12.98 -16.10
N VAL A 44 -14.44 -12.90 -16.17
CA VAL A 44 -13.53 -13.82 -15.48
C VAL A 44 -13.32 -13.35 -14.04
N ASN A 45 -13.48 -14.26 -13.07
CA ASN A 45 -13.21 -13.96 -11.67
C ASN A 45 -11.72 -13.61 -11.48
N ASN A 46 -11.45 -12.40 -10.99
CA ASN A 46 -10.12 -11.84 -10.79
C ASN A 46 -9.65 -11.92 -9.32
N SER A 47 -10.40 -12.57 -8.42
CA SER A 47 -10.08 -12.65 -6.99
C SER A 47 -8.69 -13.20 -6.72
N VAL A 48 -8.25 -14.22 -7.47
CA VAL A 48 -6.91 -14.81 -7.34
C VAL A 48 -5.81 -13.79 -7.62
N LEU A 49 -6.02 -12.92 -8.62
CA LEU A 49 -5.05 -11.88 -9.00
C LEU A 49 -4.89 -10.86 -7.87
N TYR A 50 -6.00 -10.34 -7.33
CA TYR A 50 -6.00 -9.40 -6.21
C TYR A 50 -5.46 -10.02 -4.91
N ASN A 51 -5.83 -11.27 -4.60
CA ASN A 51 -5.31 -12.00 -3.44
C ASN A 51 -3.79 -12.19 -3.53
N SER A 52 -3.27 -12.52 -4.72
CA SER A 52 -1.83 -12.66 -4.94
C SER A 52 -1.10 -11.33 -4.79
N TYR A 53 -1.69 -10.25 -5.28
CA TYR A 53 -1.11 -8.92 -5.12
C TYR A 53 -1.13 -8.43 -3.68
N ALA A 54 -2.12 -8.78 -2.86
CA ALA A 54 -2.09 -8.45 -1.43
C ALA A 54 -0.83 -9.03 -0.74
N VAL A 55 -0.42 -10.25 -1.11
CA VAL A 55 0.84 -10.86 -0.63
C VAL A 55 2.05 -10.06 -1.12
N VAL A 56 2.09 -9.71 -2.40
CA VAL A 56 3.17 -8.91 -2.98
C VAL A 56 3.28 -7.55 -2.28
N GLU A 57 2.16 -6.86 -2.10
CA GLU A 57 2.08 -5.55 -1.46
C GLU A 57 2.57 -5.61 0.00
N LEU A 58 2.13 -6.62 0.77
CA LEU A 58 2.62 -6.88 2.12
C LEU A 58 4.15 -7.05 2.13
N LEU A 59 4.69 -7.91 1.26
CA LEU A 59 6.13 -8.16 1.20
C LEU A 59 6.92 -6.90 0.83
N PHE A 60 6.47 -6.13 -0.16
CA PHE A 60 7.12 -4.87 -0.56
C PHE A 60 7.14 -3.87 0.59
N VAL A 61 6.03 -3.69 1.30
CA VAL A 61 5.95 -2.76 2.44
C VAL A 61 6.90 -3.18 3.57
N LEU A 62 6.99 -4.48 3.88
CA LEU A 62 7.91 -4.99 4.89
C LEU A 62 9.38 -4.83 4.49
N ILE A 63 9.73 -5.05 3.21
CA ILE A 63 11.07 -4.82 2.68
C ILE A 63 11.43 -3.34 2.78
N MET A 64 10.53 -2.44 2.34
CA MET A 64 10.72 -0.98 2.46
C MET A 64 10.91 -0.55 3.92
N MET A 65 10.15 -1.12 4.85
CA MET A 65 10.26 -0.85 6.28
C MET A 65 11.61 -1.33 6.84
N ARG A 66 12.08 -2.50 6.40
CA ARG A 66 13.39 -3.05 6.81
C ARG A 66 14.55 -2.20 6.32
N GLU A 67 14.48 -1.68 5.09
CA GLU A 67 15.49 -0.75 4.57
C GLU A 67 15.53 0.53 5.40
N CYS A 68 14.38 1.03 5.86
CA CYS A 68 14.32 2.22 6.71
C CYS A 68 14.74 1.95 8.16
N GLN A 69 14.44 0.76 8.70
CA GLN A 69 14.66 0.38 10.09
C GLN A 69 15.27 -1.02 10.23
N PRO A 70 16.57 -1.20 9.92
CA PRO A 70 17.21 -2.52 10.00
C PRO A 70 17.16 -3.15 11.41
N ARG A 71 17.16 -2.32 12.46
CA ARG A 71 17.05 -2.76 13.87
C ARG A 71 15.70 -3.38 14.21
N TRP A 72 14.68 -3.16 13.38
CA TRP A 72 13.33 -3.69 13.57
C TRP A 72 13.11 -5.02 12.83
N SER A 73 14.17 -5.64 12.29
CA SER A 73 14.08 -6.87 11.50
C SER A 73 13.25 -7.98 12.17
N LEU A 74 13.43 -8.19 13.48
CA LEU A 74 12.64 -9.17 14.24
C LEU A 74 11.16 -8.79 14.31
N ILE A 75 10.84 -7.55 14.66
CA ILE A 75 9.45 -7.05 14.77
C ILE A 75 8.76 -7.10 13.41
N ILE A 76 9.46 -6.68 12.35
CA ILE A 76 8.99 -6.75 10.96
C ILE A 76 8.78 -8.21 10.54
N GLY A 77 9.68 -9.12 10.93
CA GLY A 77 9.55 -10.55 10.66
C GLY A 77 8.34 -11.17 11.35
N ILE A 78 8.12 -10.87 12.63
CA ILE A 78 6.93 -11.31 13.38
C ILE A 78 5.67 -10.73 12.75
N GLY A 79 5.63 -9.42 12.48
CA GLY A 79 4.50 -8.78 11.82
C GLY A 79 4.21 -9.37 10.43
N GLY A 80 5.25 -9.64 9.64
CA GLY A 80 5.11 -10.31 8.35
C GLY A 80 4.56 -11.73 8.49
N GLY A 81 5.04 -12.49 9.47
CA GLY A 81 4.52 -13.81 9.81
C GLY A 81 3.04 -13.76 10.20
N CYS A 82 2.64 -12.80 11.04
CA CYS A 82 1.24 -12.60 11.42
C CYS A 82 0.37 -12.20 10.22
N GLY A 83 0.83 -11.29 9.36
CA GLY A 83 0.11 -10.86 8.16
C GLY A 83 -0.08 -11.98 7.15
N LEU A 84 0.97 -12.76 6.87
CA LEU A 84 0.89 -13.95 6.02
C LEU A 84 0.01 -15.04 6.66
N GLY A 85 0.13 -15.25 7.97
CA GLY A 85 -0.71 -16.18 8.71
C GLY A 85 -2.20 -15.85 8.59
N ALA A 86 -2.56 -14.56 8.65
CA ALA A 86 -3.94 -14.12 8.44
C ALA A 86 -4.45 -14.43 7.02
N LEU A 87 -3.63 -14.24 5.99
CA LEU A 87 -3.97 -14.58 4.60
C LEU A 87 -4.11 -16.09 4.39
N ILE A 88 -3.18 -16.89 4.93
CA ILE A 88 -3.22 -18.35 4.86
C ILE A 88 -4.45 -18.89 5.59
N TRP A 89 -4.74 -18.36 6.78
CA TRP A 89 -5.94 -18.71 7.54
C TRP A 89 -7.21 -18.41 6.75
N ALA A 90 -7.34 -17.20 6.20
CA ALA A 90 -8.48 -16.83 5.37
C ALA A 90 -8.62 -17.75 4.14
N HIS A 91 -7.50 -18.09 3.49
CA HIS A 91 -7.49 -19.01 2.36
C HIS A 91 -7.90 -20.44 2.72
N SER A 92 -7.64 -20.87 3.96
CA SER A 92 -8.05 -22.20 4.43
C SER A 92 -9.55 -22.29 4.76
N MET A 93 -10.17 -21.16 5.12
CA MET A 93 -11.59 -21.10 5.50
C MET A 93 -12.52 -20.85 4.32
N TYR A 94 -12.02 -20.18 3.28
CA TYR A 94 -12.80 -19.80 2.11
C TYR A 94 -12.14 -20.30 0.83
N ASP A 95 -12.93 -20.72 -0.16
CA ASP A 95 -12.38 -21.04 -1.48
C ASP A 95 -11.81 -19.76 -2.12
N GLY A 96 -10.48 -19.58 -2.01
CA GLY A 96 -9.78 -18.38 -2.46
C GLY A 96 -9.80 -18.16 -3.96
N ARG A 97 -10.38 -19.09 -4.74
CA ARG A 97 -10.68 -18.92 -6.16
C ARG A 97 -12.00 -18.20 -6.41
N SER A 98 -12.93 -18.33 -5.47
CA SER A 98 -14.30 -17.85 -5.58
C SER A 98 -14.49 -16.50 -4.89
N PHE A 99 -13.75 -16.23 -3.81
CA PHE A 99 -13.92 -15.03 -2.99
C PHE A 99 -12.60 -14.29 -2.73
N MET A 100 -12.68 -12.96 -2.62
CA MET A 100 -11.59 -12.14 -2.09
C MET A 100 -11.34 -12.51 -0.63
N LEU A 101 -10.06 -12.63 -0.24
CA LEU A 101 -9.64 -12.98 1.13
C LEU A 101 -9.75 -11.76 2.06
N ILE A 102 -10.95 -11.19 2.18
CA ILE A 102 -11.20 -9.93 2.86
C ILE A 102 -10.65 -9.92 4.28
N GLU A 103 -10.92 -10.98 5.06
CA GLU A 103 -10.44 -11.10 6.45
C GLU A 103 -8.91 -11.12 6.52
N GLY A 104 -8.26 -11.84 5.60
CA GLY A 104 -6.80 -11.90 5.53
C GLY A 104 -6.19 -10.56 5.13
N ILE A 105 -6.79 -9.87 4.16
CA ILE A 105 -6.39 -8.53 3.72
C ILE A 105 -6.55 -7.53 4.87
N VAL A 106 -7.69 -7.51 5.55
CA VAL A 106 -7.93 -6.64 6.71
C VAL A 106 -6.96 -6.94 7.84
N GLY A 107 -6.74 -8.21 8.17
CA GLY A 107 -5.79 -8.62 9.20
C GLY A 107 -4.36 -8.16 8.89
N SER A 108 -3.90 -8.38 7.65
CA SER A 108 -2.58 -7.91 7.21
C SER A 108 -2.47 -6.38 7.22
N ALA A 109 -3.52 -5.66 6.79
CA ALA A 109 -3.58 -4.21 6.82
C ALA A 109 -3.49 -3.64 8.25
N MET A 110 -4.13 -4.28 9.24
CA MET A 110 -4.02 -3.89 10.65
C MET A 110 -2.59 -4.05 11.17
N VAL A 111 -1.91 -5.15 10.84
CA VAL A 111 -0.51 -5.38 11.23
C VAL A 111 0.41 -4.33 10.61
N ILE A 112 0.28 -4.09 9.30
CA ILE A 112 1.05 -3.06 8.59
C ILE A 112 0.79 -1.68 9.20
N THR A 113 -0.47 -1.35 9.49
CA THR A 113 -0.88 -0.08 10.11
C THR A 113 -0.16 0.14 11.44
N GLY A 114 -0.12 -0.88 12.31
CA GLY A 114 0.61 -0.81 13.57
C GLY A 114 2.11 -0.54 13.39
N LEU A 115 2.75 -1.23 12.44
CA LEU A 115 4.17 -1.04 12.14
C LEU A 115 4.46 0.37 11.58
N ILE A 116 3.63 0.85 10.66
CA ILE A 116 3.77 2.18 10.07
C ILE A 116 3.54 3.27 11.11
N LEU A 117 2.51 3.13 11.94
CA LEU A 117 2.22 4.10 13.01
C LEU A 117 3.39 4.16 14.00
N ALA A 118 3.93 3.01 14.42
CA ALA A 118 5.11 2.97 15.28
C ALA A 118 6.33 3.64 14.61
N HIS A 119 6.52 3.43 13.32
CA HIS A 119 7.60 4.06 12.55
C HIS A 119 7.45 5.59 12.46
N LEU A 120 6.25 6.08 12.15
CA LEU A 120 5.93 7.52 12.10
C LEU A 120 6.09 8.18 13.47
N LEU A 121 5.63 7.54 14.54
CA LEU A 121 5.84 8.03 15.91
C LEU A 121 7.32 8.09 16.29
N ARG A 122 8.12 7.11 15.85
CA ARG A 122 9.57 7.15 16.02
C ARG A 122 10.17 8.33 15.25
N LEU A 123 9.79 8.50 13.98
CA LEU A 123 10.26 9.60 13.13
C LEU A 123 9.99 10.96 13.81
N ALA A 124 8.79 11.13 14.35
CA ALA A 124 8.40 12.32 15.10
C ALA A 124 9.24 12.60 16.35
N ARG A 125 9.79 11.56 16.99
CA ARG A 125 10.61 11.71 18.21
C ARG A 125 12.08 12.00 17.92
N ILE A 126 12.62 11.46 16.82
CA ILE A 126 14.07 11.52 16.55
C ILE A 126 14.46 12.67 15.63
N THR A 127 13.53 13.21 14.85
CA THR A 127 13.86 14.20 13.84
C THR A 127 13.68 15.61 14.39
N GLU A 128 14.77 16.38 14.40
CA GLU A 128 14.75 17.81 14.76
C GLU A 128 14.17 18.70 13.65
N ARG A 129 14.13 18.19 12.41
CA ARG A 129 13.57 18.89 11.26
C ARG A 129 12.05 18.75 11.23
N PRO A 130 11.32 19.76 10.72
CA PRO A 130 9.88 19.64 10.54
C PRO A 130 9.51 18.43 9.66
N LEU A 131 8.67 17.52 10.18
CA LEU A 131 8.31 16.26 9.52
C LEU A 131 7.72 16.44 8.13
N GLN A 132 6.95 17.52 7.91
CA GLN A 132 6.36 17.84 6.62
C GLN A 132 7.40 18.14 5.52
N ARG A 133 8.68 18.34 5.88
CA ARG A 133 9.78 18.49 4.91
C ARG A 133 10.52 17.18 4.62
N MET A 134 10.14 16.08 5.27
CA MET A 134 10.75 14.76 5.06
C MET A 134 9.97 13.96 4.02
N PRO A 135 10.60 13.50 2.93
CA PRO A 135 9.96 12.62 1.95
C PRO A 135 9.38 11.34 2.57
N GLU A 136 10.09 10.73 3.52
CA GLU A 136 9.70 9.49 4.17
C GLU A 136 8.39 9.65 4.95
N PHE A 137 8.19 10.80 5.59
CA PHE A 137 6.96 11.08 6.32
C PHE A 137 5.74 10.99 5.39
N TRP A 138 5.78 11.63 4.21
CA TRP A 138 4.69 11.62 3.25
C TRP A 138 4.45 10.24 2.63
N LEU A 139 5.52 9.49 2.38
CA LEU A 139 5.42 8.11 1.91
C LEU A 139 4.66 7.24 2.91
N TRP A 140 5.13 7.21 4.16
CA TRP A 140 4.53 6.39 5.21
C TRP A 140 3.15 6.86 5.60
N LEU A 141 2.88 8.17 5.55
CA LEU A 141 1.55 8.72 5.73
C LEU A 141 0.58 8.22 4.65
N GLY A 142 1.01 8.17 3.38
CA GLY A 142 0.19 7.61 2.30
C GLY A 142 -0.18 6.15 2.51
N PHE A 143 0.80 5.33 2.94
CA PHE A 143 0.52 3.95 3.31
C PHE A 143 -0.37 3.84 4.55
N LEU A 144 -0.19 4.69 5.56
CA LEU A 144 -1.03 4.72 6.77
C LEU A 144 -2.49 5.05 6.43
N VAL A 145 -2.72 6.05 5.58
CA VAL A 145 -4.07 6.44 5.15
C VAL A 145 -4.77 5.29 4.44
N TYR A 146 -4.05 4.59 3.55
CA TYR A 146 -4.60 3.44 2.84
C TYR A 146 -4.84 2.24 3.77
N PHE A 147 -3.80 1.71 4.42
CA PHE A 147 -3.92 0.50 5.24
C PHE A 147 -4.69 0.73 6.54
N GLY A 148 -4.59 1.92 7.13
CA GLY A 148 -5.34 2.26 8.34
C GLY A 148 -6.81 2.58 8.05
N GLY A 149 -7.11 3.12 6.87
CA GLY A 149 -8.48 3.38 6.41
C GLY A 149 -9.19 2.13 5.90
N LEU A 150 -8.46 1.12 5.43
CA LEU A 150 -9.06 -0.07 4.82
C LEU A 150 -9.91 -0.91 5.81
N PRO A 151 -9.45 -1.30 7.02
CA PRO A 151 -10.24 -2.06 7.97
C PRO A 151 -11.60 -1.45 8.34
N PRO A 152 -11.71 -0.17 8.76
CA PRO A 152 -13.01 0.40 9.11
C PRO A 152 -13.93 0.52 7.89
N VAL A 153 -13.39 0.88 6.71
CA VAL A 153 -14.19 0.99 5.48
C VAL A 153 -14.75 -0.38 5.07
N VAL A 154 -13.92 -1.40 5.03
CA VAL A 154 -14.34 -2.77 4.69
C VAL A 154 -15.34 -3.33 5.71
N GLY A 155 -15.13 -3.05 7.00
CA GLY A 155 -16.07 -3.43 8.06
C GLY A 155 -17.46 -2.82 7.85
N VAL A 156 -17.54 -1.52 7.52
CA VAL A 156 -18.80 -0.83 7.21
C VAL A 156 -19.44 -1.40 5.94
N ILE A 157 -18.67 -1.60 4.87
CA ILE A 157 -19.15 -2.16 3.61
C ILE A 157 -19.83 -3.52 3.84
N ARG A 158 -19.17 -4.40 4.60
CA ARG A 158 -19.69 -5.75 4.92
C ARG A 158 -20.96 -5.67 5.76
N TYR A 159 -21.00 -4.81 6.77
CA TYR A 159 -22.20 -4.59 7.59
C TYR A 159 -23.38 -4.07 6.77
N VAL A 160 -23.13 -3.14 5.84
CA VAL A 160 -24.16 -2.56 4.96
C VAL A 160 -24.62 -3.58 3.92
N PHE A 161 -23.73 -4.46 3.43
CA PHE A 161 -24.07 -5.48 2.43
C PHE A 161 -25.24 -6.38 2.84
N GLU A 162 -25.32 -6.73 4.13
CA GLU A 162 -26.40 -7.57 4.67
C GLU A 162 -27.78 -6.87 4.66
N ARG A 163 -27.81 -5.54 4.49
CA ARG A 163 -29.02 -4.71 4.57
C ARG A 163 -29.38 -4.05 3.24
N ASP A 164 -28.39 -3.57 2.51
CA ASP A 164 -28.53 -2.88 1.24
C ASP A 164 -27.30 -3.14 0.36
N ALA A 165 -27.44 -4.09 -0.56
CA ALA A 165 -26.38 -4.47 -1.50
C ALA A 165 -26.02 -3.34 -2.48
N ILE A 166 -26.98 -2.48 -2.85
CA ILE A 166 -26.75 -1.38 -3.79
C ILE A 166 -25.87 -0.33 -3.13
N LEU A 167 -26.20 0.07 -1.89
CA LEU A 167 -25.41 1.02 -1.13
C LEU A 167 -24.01 0.45 -0.83
N SER A 168 -23.91 -0.83 -0.46
CA SER A 168 -22.61 -1.49 -0.25
C SER A 168 -21.72 -1.44 -1.49
N ASN A 169 -22.28 -1.66 -2.68
CA ASN A 169 -21.57 -1.52 -3.96
C ASN A 169 -21.06 -0.10 -4.20
N GLN A 170 -21.81 0.93 -3.81
CA GLN A 170 -21.35 2.32 -3.92
C GLN A 170 -20.19 2.62 -2.96
N LEU A 171 -20.20 2.05 -1.75
CA LEU A 171 -19.16 2.25 -0.75
C LEU A 171 -17.80 1.64 -1.14
N TRP A 172 -17.77 0.67 -2.06
CA TRP A 172 -16.52 0.15 -2.65
C TRP A 172 -15.72 1.19 -3.46
N SER A 173 -16.27 2.37 -3.72
CA SER A 173 -15.51 3.50 -4.26
C SER A 173 -14.51 4.10 -3.23
N ILE A 174 -14.75 3.93 -1.92
CA ILE A 174 -13.92 4.52 -0.86
C ILE A 174 -12.50 3.91 -0.84
N PRO A 175 -12.28 2.58 -0.88
CA PRO A 175 -10.94 2.00 -1.00
C PRO A 175 -10.18 2.49 -2.24
N SER A 176 -10.88 2.68 -3.36
CA SER A 176 -10.29 3.23 -4.59
C SER A 176 -9.80 4.67 -4.37
N PHE A 177 -10.60 5.49 -3.69
CA PHE A 177 -10.21 6.85 -3.30
C PHE A 177 -9.00 6.85 -2.35
N LEU A 178 -8.96 5.98 -1.34
CA LEU A 178 -7.81 5.82 -0.45
C LEU A 178 -6.54 5.41 -1.21
N CYS A 179 -6.67 4.54 -2.21
CA CYS A 179 -5.58 4.11 -3.07
C CYS A 179 -5.02 5.28 -3.90
N VAL A 180 -5.90 6.09 -4.51
CA VAL A 180 -5.50 7.32 -5.22
C VAL A 180 -4.76 8.28 -4.30
N LEU A 181 -5.28 8.49 -3.09
CA LEU A 181 -4.66 9.38 -2.11
C LEU A 181 -3.26 8.90 -1.70
N ARG A 182 -3.07 7.59 -1.50
CA ARG A 182 -1.74 6.98 -1.27
C ARG A 182 -0.76 7.30 -2.39
N TYR A 183 -1.19 7.19 -3.66
CA TYR A 183 -0.32 7.49 -4.81
C TYR A 183 -0.01 8.98 -4.95
N ILE A 184 -0.95 9.87 -4.65
CA ILE A 184 -0.71 11.31 -4.63
C ILE A 184 0.37 11.65 -3.59
N LEU A 185 0.26 11.11 -2.38
CA LEU A 185 1.23 11.33 -1.30
C LEU A 185 2.60 10.73 -1.63
N THR A 186 2.61 9.56 -2.28
CA THR A 186 3.83 8.91 -2.82
C THR A 186 4.51 9.76 -3.89
N ALA A 187 3.74 10.30 -4.84
CA ALA A 187 4.26 11.18 -5.88
C ALA A 187 4.83 12.46 -5.29
N TYR A 188 4.13 13.04 -4.30
CA TYR A 188 4.60 14.20 -3.54
C TYR A 188 5.91 13.91 -2.80
N ALA A 189 6.00 12.78 -2.08
CA ALA A 189 7.23 12.32 -1.42
C ALA A 189 8.40 12.21 -2.41
N SER A 190 8.15 11.61 -3.57
CA SER A 190 9.16 11.44 -4.63
C SER A 190 9.63 12.78 -5.22
N ASN A 191 8.70 13.73 -5.42
CA ASN A 191 9.04 15.08 -5.85
C ASN A 191 9.89 15.83 -4.81
N LEU A 192 9.52 15.71 -3.54
CA LEU A 192 10.27 16.32 -2.44
C LEU A 192 11.69 15.76 -2.33
N GLN A 193 11.85 14.43 -2.47
CA GLN A 193 13.15 13.78 -2.52
C GLN A 193 14.01 14.32 -3.67
N ALA A 194 13.44 14.46 -4.87
CA ALA A 194 14.17 14.99 -6.02
C ALA A 194 14.67 16.43 -5.77
N ARG A 195 13.83 17.30 -5.19
CA ARG A 195 14.23 18.69 -4.85
C ARG A 195 15.37 18.72 -3.85
N LEU A 196 15.35 17.85 -2.83
CA LEU A 196 16.40 17.76 -1.83
C LEU A 196 17.74 17.30 -2.44
N THR A 197 17.70 16.38 -3.40
CA THR A 197 18.91 15.92 -4.10
C THR A 197 19.50 16.98 -5.03
N HIS A 198 18.67 17.81 -5.68
CA HIS A 198 19.14 18.89 -6.55
C HIS A 198 19.59 20.16 -5.82
N GLY A 199 18.95 20.50 -4.69
CA GLY A 199 19.31 21.70 -3.91
C GLY A 199 20.58 21.57 -3.07
N GLN A 200 21.26 20.43 -3.14
CA GLN A 200 22.55 20.17 -2.48
C GLN A 200 23.76 20.33 -3.41
N GLN A 201 23.54 20.80 -4.65
CA GLN A 201 24.57 21.17 -5.61
C GLN A 201 24.72 22.70 -5.66
#